data_AF-A0A0F3IZG2-F1
#
_entry.id   AF-A0A0F3IZG2-F1
#
_cell.length_a   1.000
_cell.length_b   1.000
_cell.length_c   1.000
_cell.angle_alpha   90.00
_cell.angle_beta   90.00
_cell.angle_gamma   90.00
#
_symmetry.space_group_name_H-M   'P 1'
#
loop_
_entity.id
_entity.type
_entity.pdbx_description
1 polymer ?
#
loop_
_entity_poly.entity_id
_entity_poly.type
_entity_poly.pdbx_seq_one_letter_code
_entity_poly.pdbx_strand_id
1 'polypeptide(L)'
;MLTLADYRAEALATGSAEAGLRAAYAKLRDWNDPALLIALRPEAAAIAAARALAGRTDLPLFGVPFFVKDNIDVAGLRRPPPAPSSPIRLPYRPLPLPGWKRRGRL
;
A
#
# COMPACT_ATOMS: atom_id res chain seq x y z
N MET A 1 2.49 -20.07 -0.55
CA MET A 1 2.77 -18.65 -0.83
C MET A 1 1.42 -17.97 -1.02
N LEU A 2 1.10 -16.89 -0.28
CA LEU A 2 -0.13 -16.12 -0.51
C LEU A 2 0.05 -15.23 -1.75
N THR A 3 -0.95 -15.22 -2.62
CA THR A 3 -1.01 -14.41 -3.83
C THR A 3 -1.97 -13.23 -3.65
N LEU A 4 -1.93 -12.29 -4.59
CA LEU A 4 -2.91 -11.21 -4.70
C LEU A 4 -4.35 -11.75 -4.74
N ALA A 5 -4.57 -12.87 -5.46
CA ALA A 5 -5.87 -13.49 -5.60
C ALA A 5 -6.37 -14.07 -4.28
N ASP A 6 -5.49 -14.65 -3.47
CA ASP A 6 -5.86 -15.22 -2.17
C ASP A 6 -6.36 -14.16 -1.20
N TYR A 7 -5.63 -13.03 -1.07
CA TYR A 7 -6.06 -11.91 -0.23
C TYR A 7 -7.39 -11.31 -0.69
N ARG A 8 -7.57 -11.19 -2.02
CA ARG A 8 -8.80 -10.65 -2.58
C ARG A 8 -9.98 -11.60 -2.36
N ALA A 9 -9.79 -12.90 -2.53
CA ALA A 9 -10.84 -13.90 -2.32
C ALA A 9 -11.33 -13.89 -0.86
N GLU A 10 -10.41 -13.86 0.11
CA GLU A 10 -10.74 -13.76 1.54
C GLU A 10 -11.51 -12.46 1.86
N ALA A 11 -11.03 -11.33 1.34
CA ALA A 11 -11.66 -10.04 1.60
C ALA A 11 -13.05 -9.93 0.96
N LEU A 12 -13.25 -10.46 -0.24
CA LEU A 12 -14.55 -10.50 -0.89
C LEU A 12 -15.53 -11.42 -0.18
N ALA A 13 -15.07 -12.59 0.30
CA ALA A 13 -15.91 -13.52 1.04
C ALA A 13 -16.40 -12.95 2.38
N THR A 14 -15.58 -12.14 3.05
CA THR A 14 -15.89 -11.55 4.36
C THR A 14 -16.44 -10.13 4.30
N GLY A 15 -16.34 -9.46 3.14
CA GLY A 15 -16.60 -8.04 2.99
C GLY A 15 -15.63 -7.15 3.78
N SER A 16 -14.51 -7.69 4.25
CA SER A 16 -13.57 -7.04 5.17
C SER A 16 -12.12 -7.26 4.76
N ALA A 17 -11.30 -6.20 4.91
CA ALA A 17 -9.86 -6.24 4.67
C ALA A 17 -9.04 -6.62 5.93
N GLU A 18 -9.68 -6.83 7.09
CA GLU A 18 -8.96 -6.98 8.36
C GLU A 18 -8.10 -8.25 8.42
N ALA A 19 -8.62 -9.39 7.96
CA ALA A 19 -7.96 -10.68 8.15
C ALA A 19 -6.62 -10.76 7.39
N GLY A 20 -6.63 -10.41 6.10
CA GLY A 20 -5.41 -10.31 5.30
C GLY A 20 -4.39 -9.32 5.87
N LEU A 21 -4.87 -8.19 6.44
CA LEU A 21 -3.99 -7.21 7.06
C LEU A 21 -3.36 -7.73 8.36
N ARG A 22 -4.12 -8.41 9.23
CA ARG A 22 -3.59 -9.07 10.44
C ARG A 22 -2.56 -10.13 10.10
N ALA A 23 -2.83 -10.94 9.06
CA ALA A 23 -1.89 -11.94 8.59
C ALA A 23 -0.58 -11.29 8.09
N ALA A 24 -0.66 -10.14 7.40
CA ALA A 24 0.54 -9.41 6.97
C ALA A 24 1.35 -8.86 8.15
N TYR A 25 0.71 -8.25 9.17
CA TYR A 25 1.40 -7.79 10.38
C TYR A 25 2.02 -8.95 11.17
N ALA A 26 1.35 -10.10 11.23
CA ALA A 26 1.93 -11.30 11.83
C ALA A 26 3.23 -11.72 11.14
N LYS A 27 3.23 -11.80 9.81
CA LYS A 27 4.43 -12.13 9.04
C LYS A 27 5.56 -11.11 9.23
N LEU A 28 5.23 -9.82 9.32
CA LEU A 28 6.24 -8.78 9.59
C LEU A 28 6.88 -8.96 10.96
N ARG A 29 6.08 -9.27 11.99
CA ARG A 29 6.58 -9.57 13.34
C ARG A 29 7.44 -10.83 13.36
N ASP A 30 7.06 -11.87 12.63
CA ASP A 30 7.83 -13.12 12.57
C ASP A 30 9.15 -12.93 11.82
N TRP A 31 9.16 -12.10 10.78
CA TRP A 31 10.38 -11.77 10.02
C TRP A 31 11.36 -10.94 10.85
N ASN A 32 10.85 -9.99 11.65
CA ASN A 32 11.59 -9.21 12.64
C ASN A 32 12.91 -8.57 12.15
N ASP A 33 12.93 -8.10 10.89
CA ASP A 33 14.10 -7.43 10.32
C ASP A 33 13.89 -5.91 10.31
N PRO A 34 14.67 -5.14 11.10
CA PRO A 34 14.56 -3.70 11.12
C PRO A 34 14.97 -3.04 9.79
N ALA A 35 15.69 -3.73 8.90
CA ALA A 35 16.10 -3.20 7.60
C ALA A 35 15.00 -3.29 6.53
N LEU A 36 13.89 -4.00 6.79
CA LEU A 36 12.84 -4.21 5.81
C LEU A 36 12.01 -2.95 5.55
N LEU A 37 11.77 -2.13 6.59
CA LEU A 37 10.86 -0.99 6.54
C LEU A 37 11.46 0.24 7.22
N ILE A 38 11.42 1.37 6.52
CA ILE A 38 11.81 2.68 7.09
C ILE A 38 10.71 3.22 8.01
N ALA A 39 9.44 2.96 7.67
CA ALA A 39 8.29 3.33 8.48
C ALA A 39 7.21 2.27 8.35
N LEU A 40 6.60 1.90 9.47
CA LEU A 40 5.46 1.00 9.54
C LEU A 40 4.31 1.72 10.23
N ARG A 41 3.12 1.71 9.62
CA ARG A 41 1.91 2.23 10.26
C ARG A 41 1.61 1.37 11.50
N PRO A 42 1.18 1.95 12.64
CA PRO A 42 0.72 1.15 13.77
C PRO A 42 -0.41 0.20 13.34
N GLU A 43 -0.33 -1.06 13.75
CA GLU A 43 -1.29 -2.10 13.34
C GLU A 43 -2.74 -1.66 13.62
N ALA A 44 -3.01 -1.12 14.81
CA ALA A 44 -4.34 -0.63 15.19
C ALA A 44 -4.89 0.44 14.23
N ALA A 45 -4.04 1.38 13.77
CA ALA A 45 -4.45 2.42 12.82
C ALA A 45 -4.69 1.83 11.42
N ALA A 46 -3.91 0.83 11.01
CA ALA A 46 -4.12 0.14 9.74
C ALA A 46 -5.42 -0.69 9.75
N ILE A 47 -5.72 -1.39 10.85
CA ILE A 47 -6.98 -2.10 11.06
C ILE A 47 -8.18 -1.13 11.05
N ALA A 48 -8.05 0.04 11.69
CA ALA A 48 -9.11 1.05 11.64
C ALA A 48 -9.39 1.54 10.21
N ALA A 49 -8.34 1.72 9.39
CA ALA A 49 -8.50 2.06 7.98
C ALA A 49 -9.15 0.91 7.17
N ALA A 50 -8.81 -0.35 7.47
CA ALA A 50 -9.43 -1.52 6.86
C ALA A 50 -10.93 -1.60 7.18
N ARG A 51 -11.33 -1.30 8.43
CA ARG A 51 -12.74 -1.23 8.84
C ARG A 51 -13.52 -0.17 8.09
N ALA A 52 -12.92 1.00 7.88
CA ALA A 52 -13.55 2.09 7.12
C ALA A 52 -13.79 1.74 5.65
N LEU A 53 -13.11 0.71 5.11
CA LEU A 53 -13.31 0.21 3.76
C LEU A 53 -14.37 -0.91 3.67
N ALA A 54 -14.92 -1.40 4.78
CA ALA A 54 -15.86 -2.52 4.78
C ALA A 54 -17.02 -2.32 3.78
N GLY A 55 -17.36 -3.37 3.03
CA GLY A 55 -18.40 -3.34 2.00
C GLY A 55 -18.00 -2.67 0.68
N ARG A 56 -16.79 -2.12 0.53
CA ARG A 56 -16.26 -1.57 -0.74
C ARG A 56 -15.68 -2.65 -1.65
N THR A 57 -16.40 -3.76 -1.80
CA THR A 57 -15.99 -4.96 -2.55
C THR A 57 -15.91 -4.74 -4.07
N ASP A 58 -16.44 -3.62 -4.55
CA ASP A 58 -16.33 -3.16 -5.94
C ASP A 58 -14.92 -2.69 -6.33
N LEU A 59 -14.06 -2.37 -5.35
CA LEU A 59 -12.71 -1.90 -5.61
C LEU A 59 -11.81 -3.04 -6.14
N PRO A 60 -11.02 -2.80 -7.21
CA PRO A 60 -10.21 -3.85 -7.84
C PRO A 60 -9.09 -4.40 -6.96
N LEU A 61 -8.66 -3.63 -5.95
CA LEU A 61 -7.64 -4.02 -4.97
C LEU A 61 -8.21 -4.08 -3.55
N PHE A 62 -9.52 -4.27 -3.41
CA PHE A 62 -10.14 -4.41 -2.09
C PHE A 62 -9.47 -5.52 -1.27
N GLY A 63 -9.04 -5.20 -0.06
CA GLY A 63 -8.47 -6.17 0.88
C GLY A 63 -7.01 -6.55 0.65
N VAL A 64 -6.32 -5.94 -0.31
CA VAL A 64 -4.94 -6.31 -0.65
C VAL A 64 -3.94 -5.46 0.15
N PRO A 65 -3.13 -6.06 1.04
CA PRO A 65 -2.01 -5.35 1.68
C PRO A 65 -0.84 -5.17 0.69
N PHE A 66 -0.17 -4.01 0.75
CA PHE A 66 1.00 -3.71 -0.10
C PHE A 66 1.99 -2.79 0.61
N PHE A 67 3.23 -2.81 0.13
CA PHE A 67 4.29 -1.88 0.55
C PHE A 67 4.46 -0.77 -0.48
N VAL A 68 4.90 0.40 -0.01
CA VAL A 68 5.18 1.56 -0.85
C VAL A 68 6.63 1.96 -0.65
N LYS A 69 7.36 2.18 -1.74
CA LYS A 69 8.72 2.73 -1.68
C LYS A 69 8.65 4.13 -1.08
N ASP A 70 9.49 4.41 -0.10
CA ASP A 70 9.57 5.67 0.66
C ASP A 70 9.82 6.94 -0.18
N ASN A 71 10.22 6.76 -1.44
CA ASN A 71 10.27 7.83 -2.45
C ASN A 71 8.88 8.30 -2.93
N ILE A 72 7.81 7.61 -2.56
CA ILE A 72 6.42 7.97 -2.83
C ILE A 72 5.78 8.42 -1.53
N ASP A 73 5.22 9.63 -1.54
CA ASP A 73 4.55 10.21 -0.38
C ASP A 73 3.27 9.42 -0.05
N VAL A 74 3.16 8.97 1.20
CA VAL A 74 1.96 8.35 1.75
C VAL A 74 1.45 9.22 2.88
N ALA A 75 0.22 9.72 2.75
CA ALA A 75 -0.40 10.56 3.77
C ALA A 75 -0.38 9.86 5.14
N GLY A 76 0.03 10.61 6.17
CA GLY A 76 0.10 10.11 7.56
C GLY A 76 1.34 9.28 7.89
N LEU A 77 2.28 9.06 6.97
CA LEU A 77 3.59 8.47 7.26
C LEU A 77 4.70 9.50 7.05
N ARG A 78 5.65 9.55 7.99
CA ARG A 78 6.81 10.42 7.86
C ARG A 78 7.68 9.92 6.71
N ARG A 79 7.97 10.82 5.78
CA ARG A 79 8.97 10.59 4.75
C ARG A 79 10.39 10.74 5.33
N PRO A 80 11.35 9.87 4.96
CA PRO A 80 12.75 10.11 5.30
C PRO A 80 13.27 11.38 4.59
N PRO A 81 14.19 12.13 5.23
CA PRO A 81 14.83 13.26 4.57
C PRO A 81 15.58 12.79 3.31
N PRO A 82 15.62 13.61 2.24
CA PRO A 82 16.42 13.28 1.05
C PRO A 82 17.90 13.15 1.42
N ALA A 83 18.63 12.27 0.72
CA ALA A 83 20.08 12.18 0.88
C ALA A 83 20.77 13.47 0.37
N PRO A 84 21.98 13.81 0.86
CA PRO A 84 22.63 15.10 0.59
C PRO A 84 22.84 15.42 -0.90
N SER A 85 23.06 14.40 -1.72
CA SER A 85 23.25 14.51 -3.17
C SER A 85 21.96 14.36 -3.98
N SER A 86 20.82 14.05 -3.33
CA SER A 86 19.56 13.90 -4.03
C SER A 86 19.04 15.27 -4.44
N PRO A 87 18.63 15.47 -5.71
CA PRO A 87 18.02 16.72 -6.12
C PRO A 87 16.80 17.01 -5.23
N ILE A 88 16.63 18.27 -4.85
CA ILE A 88 15.45 18.74 -4.11
C ILE A 88 14.22 18.30 -4.91
N ARG A 89 13.37 17.47 -4.29
CA ARG A 89 12.18 16.95 -4.93
C ARG A 89 11.16 18.08 -5.02
N LEU A 90 10.99 18.63 -6.22
CA LEU A 90 9.93 19.59 -6.51
C LEU A 90 8.56 18.94 -6.26
N PRO A 91 7.53 19.70 -5.84
CA PRO A 91 6.16 19.17 -5.79
C PRO A 91 5.84 18.52 -7.13
N TYR A 92 5.14 17.38 -7.10
CA TYR A 92 4.75 16.68 -8.32
C TYR A 92 4.04 17.65 -9.26
N ARG A 93 4.75 18.09 -10.30
CA ARG A 93 4.19 18.82 -11.43
C ARG A 93 3.97 17.74 -12.48
N PRO A 94 2.72 17.41 -12.85
CA PRO A 94 2.49 16.46 -13.92
C PRO A 94 3.29 16.93 -15.14
N LEU A 95 4.28 16.13 -15.54
CA LEU A 95 4.96 16.35 -16.80
C LEU A 95 3.90 16.18 -17.89
N PRO A 96 3.75 17.11 -18.84
CA PRO A 96 2.98 16.84 -20.03
C PRO A 96 3.69 15.67 -20.73
N LEU A 97 3.15 14.46 -20.58
CA LEU A 97 3.70 13.29 -21.27
C LEU A 97 3.53 13.53 -22.78
N PRO A 98 4.61 13.70 -23.57
CA PRO A 98 4.47 13.79 -25.00
C PRO A 98 4.14 12.38 -25.50
N GLY A 99 2.97 12.20 -26.11
CA GLY A 99 2.75 11.11 -27.08
C GLY A 99 2.40 9.71 -26.56
N TRP A 100 2.03 9.52 -25.28
CA TRP A 100 1.50 8.21 -24.84
C TRP A 100 0.04 8.06 -25.30
N LYS A 101 -0.18 7.60 -26.54
CA LYS A 101 -1.49 7.13 -26.98
C LYS A 101 -1.91 5.96 -26.09
N ARG A 102 -3.07 6.09 -25.43
CA ARG A 102 -3.81 4.96 -24.85
C ARG A 102 -4.01 3.92 -25.96
N ARG A 103 -3.20 2.86 -25.97
CA ARG A 103 -3.53 1.67 -26.76
C ARG A 103 -4.61 0.91 -26.01
N GLY A 104 -5.79 0.85 -26.65
CA GLY A 104 -6.74 -0.25 -26.54
C GLY A 104 -7.42 -0.46 -25.19
N ARG A 105 -8.70 -0.06 -25.13
CA ARG A 105 -9.72 -0.94 -24.53
C ARG A 105 -9.73 -2.24 -25.35
N LEU A 106 -9.61 -3.38 -24.68
CA LEU A 106 -10.25 -4.64 -25.07
C LEU A 106 -11.14 -5.04 -23.89
#